data_AF-A0A523JT16-F1
#
_entry.id   AF-A0A523JT16-F1
#
_cell.length_a   1.000
_cell.length_b   1.000
_cell.length_c   1.000
_cell.angle_alpha   90.00
_cell.angle_beta   90.00
_cell.angle_gamma   90.00
#
_symmetry.space_group_name_H-M   'P 1'
#
loop_
_entity.id
_entity.type
_entity.pdbx_description
1 polymer ?
#
loop_
_entity_poly.entity_id
_entity_poly.type
_entity_poly.pdbx_seq_one_letter_code
_entity_poly.pdbx_strand_id
1 'polypeptide(L)'
;MSIEKKPFKQKALNETALALSFIFAGLVLLPLAIYFTGQSVFGEYGGAGFSDFYGRLSSEIRDGRPAVWFLVLTPYLILMLLRLTIWAFRRSSHAR
;
A
#
# COMPACT_ATOMS: atom_id res chain seq x y z
N MET A 1 28.40 28.14 26.54
CA MET A 1 27.01 27.71 26.74
C MET A 1 26.26 27.89 25.43
N SER A 2 25.84 26.78 24.81
CA SER A 2 24.68 26.61 23.91
C SER A 2 24.93 25.41 23.00
N ILE A 3 24.47 24.25 23.46
CA ILE A 3 24.31 23.06 22.62
C ILE A 3 23.17 23.38 21.65
N GLU A 4 23.51 23.68 20.40
CA GLU A 4 22.55 23.86 19.32
C GLU A 4 21.84 22.53 19.04
N LYS A 5 20.72 22.28 19.73
CA LYS A 5 19.86 21.12 19.50
C LYS A 5 19.14 21.30 18.16
N LYS A 6 19.81 20.98 17.04
CA LYS A 6 19.13 20.83 15.75
C LYS A 6 18.04 19.75 15.89
N PRO A 7 16.80 20.05 15.51
CA PRO A 7 15.66 19.71 16.35
C PRO A 7 15.18 18.32 15.97
N PHE A 8 15.21 17.40 16.94
CA PHE A 8 14.58 16.08 16.87
C PHE A 8 13.17 16.12 16.24
N LYS A 9 12.43 17.22 16.45
CA LYS A 9 11.12 17.50 15.83
C LYS A 9 11.14 17.54 14.28
N GLN A 10 12.16 18.12 13.65
CA GLN A 10 12.23 18.20 12.17
C GLN A 10 12.52 16.84 11.54
N LYS A 11 13.37 16.01 12.16
CA LYS A 11 13.56 14.62 11.72
C LYS A 11 12.27 13.81 11.86
N ALA A 12 11.59 13.92 13.00
CA ALA A 12 10.32 13.22 13.23
C ALA A 12 9.22 13.64 12.25
N LEU A 13 9.13 14.95 11.93
CA LEU A 13 8.18 15.47 10.93
C LEU A 13 8.48 14.93 9.52
N ASN A 14 9.75 14.91 9.11
CA ASN A 14 10.13 14.37 7.82
C ASN A 14 9.83 12.87 7.70
N GLU A 15 10.13 12.09 8.74
CA GLU A 15 9.79 10.66 8.76
C GLU A 15 8.28 10.42 8.75
N THR A 16 7.50 11.25 9.45
CA THR A 16 6.04 11.18 9.46
C THR A 16 5.44 11.56 8.10
N ALA A 17 5.95 12.61 7.47
CA ALA A 17 5.53 13.01 6.13
C ALA A 17 5.87 11.95 5.07
N LEU A 18 7.02 11.29 5.21
CA LEU A 18 7.43 10.19 4.35
C LEU A 18 6.55 8.95 4.57
N ALA A 19 6.21 8.61 5.82
CA ALA A 19 5.28 7.55 6.15
C ALA A 19 3.87 7.82 5.59
N LEU A 20 3.35 9.03 5.77
CA LEU A 20 2.03 9.44 5.26
C LEU A 20 1.98 9.45 3.74
N SER A 21 3.03 9.88 3.05
CA SER A 21 3.08 9.86 1.59
C SER A 21 3.13 8.44 1.03
N PHE A 22 3.83 7.51 1.68
CA PHE A 22 3.76 6.09 1.30
C PHE A 22 2.39 5.45 1.57
N ILE A 23 1.73 5.79 2.68
CA ILE A 23 0.36 5.33 2.99
C ILE A 23 -0.61 5.89 1.95
N PHE A 24 -0.52 7.18 1.63
CA PHE A 24 -1.34 7.84 0.62
C PHE A 24 -1.13 7.22 -0.77
N ALA A 25 0.13 7.00 -1.16
CA ALA A 25 0.45 6.33 -2.41
C ALA A 25 -0.17 4.92 -2.48
N GLY A 26 -0.10 4.15 -1.40
CA GLY A 26 -0.72 2.83 -1.32
C GLY A 26 -2.26 2.86 -1.35
N LEU A 27 -2.89 3.87 -0.74
CA LEU A 27 -4.36 3.98 -0.69
C LEU A 27 -4.97 4.61 -1.94
N VAL A 28 -4.23 5.45 -2.67
CA VAL A 28 -4.77 6.25 -3.77
C VAL A 28 -4.15 5.87 -5.11
N LEU A 29 -2.81 5.90 -5.22
CA LEU A 29 -2.15 5.62 -6.50
C LEU A 29 -2.30 4.14 -6.89
N LEU A 30 -2.28 3.23 -5.92
CA LEU A 30 -2.43 1.80 -6.18
C LEU A 30 -3.82 1.44 -6.76
N PRO A 31 -4.97 1.81 -6.14
CA PRO A 31 -6.27 1.51 -6.74
C PRO A 31 -6.50 2.22 -8.08
N LEU A 32 -5.94 3.42 -8.25
CA LEU A 32 -5.98 4.11 -9.53
C LEU A 32 -5.23 3.33 -10.62
N ALA A 33 -4.02 2.85 -10.32
CA ALA A 33 -3.23 2.02 -11.24
C ALA A 33 -3.92 0.69 -11.56
N ILE A 34 -4.57 0.06 -10.57
CA ILE A 34 -5.35 -1.17 -10.77
C ILE A 34 -6.53 -0.91 -11.72
N TYR A 35 -7.26 0.19 -11.54
CA TYR A 35 -8.38 0.54 -12.43
C TYR A 35 -7.92 0.79 -13.86
N PHE A 36 -6.88 1.61 -14.06
CA PHE A 36 -6.33 1.88 -15.39
C PHE A 36 -5.78 0.62 -16.06
N THR A 37 -5.06 -0.21 -15.31
CA THR A 37 -4.53 -1.47 -15.83
C THR A 37 -5.68 -2.42 -16.18
N GLY A 38 -6.70 -2.49 -15.33
CA GLY A 38 -7.87 -3.33 -15.56
C GLY A 38 -8.65 -2.92 -16.82
N GLN A 39 -8.89 -1.61 -16.99
CA GLN A 39 -9.53 -1.06 -18.18
C GLN A 39 -8.68 -1.28 -19.44
N SER A 40 -7.36 -1.14 -19.35
CA SER A 40 -6.46 -1.27 -20.50
C SER A 40 -6.21 -2.72 -20.92
N VAL A 41 -6.24 -3.66 -19.97
CA VAL A 41 -5.93 -5.09 -20.20
C VAL A 41 -7.19 -5.92 -20.43
N PHE A 42 -8.27 -5.65 -19.68
CA PHE A 42 -9.49 -6.45 -19.72
C PHE A 42 -10.66 -5.77 -20.46
N GLY A 43 -10.47 -4.53 -20.93
CA GLY A 43 -11.50 -3.76 -21.61
C GLY A 43 -12.46 -3.07 -20.65
N GLU A 44 -13.57 -2.54 -21.18
CA GLU A 44 -14.58 -1.83 -20.39
C GLU A 44 -15.18 -2.75 -19.33
N TYR A 45 -14.94 -2.46 -18.05
CA TYR A 45 -15.52 -3.21 -16.95
C TYR A 45 -17.05 -3.24 -17.09
N GLY A 46 -17.64 -4.43 -17.26
CA GLY A 46 -19.09 -4.62 -17.43
C GLY A 46 -19.88 -4.25 -16.18
N GLY A 47 -20.25 -2.97 -16.06
CA GLY A 47 -20.98 -2.37 -14.95
C GLY A 47 -21.02 -0.85 -15.09
N ALA A 48 -21.80 -0.15 -14.26
CA ALA A 48 -22.02 1.31 -14.35
C ALA A 48 -20.78 2.19 -13.97
N GLY A 49 -19.58 1.74 -14.30
CA GLY A 49 -18.31 2.40 -14.02
C GLY A 49 -17.70 2.05 -12.65
N PHE A 50 -16.77 2.91 -12.21
CA PHE A 50 -15.96 2.74 -10.99
C PHE A 50 -16.78 2.57 -9.70
N SER A 51 -17.94 3.23 -9.59
CA SER A 51 -18.80 3.21 -8.41
C SER A 51 -19.51 1.87 -8.19
N ASP A 52 -20.00 1.24 -9.26
CA ASP A 52 -20.66 -0.08 -9.18
C ASP A 52 -19.64 -1.18 -8.86
N PHE A 53 -18.44 -1.10 -9.42
CA PHE A 53 -17.32 -1.97 -9.06
C PHE A 53 -16.98 -1.85 -7.57
N TYR A 54 -16.83 -0.62 -7.06
CA TYR A 54 -16.50 -0.39 -5.65
C TYR A 54 -17.64 -0.82 -4.72
N GLY A 55 -18.89 -0.60 -5.11
CA GLY A 55 -20.08 -1.06 -4.40
C GLY A 55 -20.08 -2.58 -4.24
N ARG A 56 -19.93 -3.32 -5.34
CA ARG A 56 -19.87 -4.79 -5.33
C ARG A 56 -18.68 -5.31 -4.53
N LEU A 57 -17.49 -4.74 -4.73
CA LEU A 57 -16.30 -5.11 -3.98
C LEU A 57 -16.50 -4.91 -2.47
N SER A 58 -17.10 -3.78 -2.06
CA SER A 58 -17.38 -3.50 -0.64
C SER A 58 -18.43 -4.44 -0.04
N SER A 59 -19.42 -4.88 -0.82
CA SER A 59 -20.38 -5.91 -0.39
C SER A 59 -19.67 -7.23 -0.16
N GLU A 60 -18.91 -7.71 -1.14
CA GLU A 60 -18.25 -9.02 -1.06
C GLU A 60 -17.19 -9.10 0.05
N ILE A 61 -16.55 -7.98 0.38
CA ILE A 61 -15.67 -7.86 1.56
C ILE A 61 -16.47 -8.03 2.86
N ARG A 62 -17.62 -7.35 2.98
CA ARG A 62 -18.51 -7.44 4.15
C ARG A 62 -19.16 -8.81 4.29
N ASP A 63 -19.43 -9.46 3.17
CA ASP A 63 -19.94 -10.83 3.09
C ASP A 63 -18.86 -11.87 3.43
N GLY A 64 -17.63 -11.43 3.73
CA GLY A 64 -16.57 -12.27 4.27
C GLY A 64 -15.94 -13.20 3.23
N ARG A 65 -16.07 -12.92 1.93
CA ARG A 65 -15.54 -13.78 0.88
C ARG A 65 -14.02 -13.88 0.93
N PRO A 66 -13.44 -15.08 1.20
CA PRO A 66 -11.99 -15.23 1.37
C PRO A 66 -11.18 -14.83 0.14
N ALA A 67 -11.70 -15.11 -1.07
CA ALA A 67 -11.04 -14.75 -2.32
C ALA A 67 -10.92 -13.22 -2.51
N VAL A 68 -11.94 -12.46 -2.10
CA VAL A 68 -11.95 -11.00 -2.22
C VAL A 68 -11.00 -10.39 -1.18
N TRP A 69 -11.01 -10.91 0.05
CA TRP A 69 -10.04 -10.54 1.06
C TRP A 69 -8.61 -10.82 0.61
N PHE A 70 -8.34 -11.99 0.03
CA PHE A 70 -7.03 -12.31 -0.52
C PHE A 70 -6.63 -11.32 -1.62
N LEU A 71 -7.51 -11.03 -2.56
CA LEU A 71 -7.26 -10.08 -3.65
C LEU A 71 -6.95 -8.67 -3.13
N VAL A 72 -7.72 -8.18 -2.17
CA VAL A 72 -7.54 -6.85 -1.55
C VAL A 72 -6.26 -6.80 -0.70
N LEU A 73 -5.91 -7.89 -0.03
CA LEU A 73 -4.72 -7.97 0.83
C LEU A 73 -3.43 -8.29 0.07
N THR A 74 -3.51 -8.83 -1.15
CA THR A 74 -2.34 -9.23 -1.95
C THR A 74 -1.29 -8.12 -2.10
N PRO A 75 -1.65 -6.86 -2.42
CA PRO A 75 -0.67 -5.79 -2.55
C PRO A 75 0.06 -5.51 -1.23
N TYR A 76 -0.66 -5.55 -0.10
CA TYR A 76 -0.07 -5.38 1.22
C TYR A 76 0.85 -6.56 1.58
N LEU A 77 0.41 -7.79 1.30
CA LEU A 77 1.19 -9.01 1.55
C LEU A 77 2.49 -9.03 0.74
N ILE A 78 2.47 -8.60 -0.52
CA ILE A 78 3.69 -8.50 -1.36
C ILE A 78 4.68 -7.51 -0.73
N LEU A 79 4.23 -6.33 -0.31
CA LEU A 79 5.10 -5.34 0.34
C LEU A 79 5.64 -5.85 1.68
N MET A 80 4.82 -6.56 2.45
CA MET A 80 5.24 -7.18 3.71
C MET A 80 6.32 -8.23 3.49
N LEU A 81 6.12 -9.12 2.51
CA LEU A 81 7.09 -10.15 2.14
C LEU A 81 8.39 -9.51 1.64
N LEU A 82 8.32 -8.50 0.77
CA LEU A 82 9.50 -7.79 0.28
C LEU A 82 10.31 -7.15 1.44
N ARG A 83 9.63 -6.51 2.39
CA ARG A 83 10.26 -5.94 3.59
C ARG A 83 10.94 -7.02 4.44
N LEU A 84 10.26 -8.14 4.66
CA LEU A 84 10.81 -9.28 5.40
C LEU A 84 12.04 -9.85 4.69
N THR A 85 11.98 -10.00 3.36
CA THR A 85 13.09 -10.47 2.53
C THR A 85 14.29 -9.52 2.64
N ILE A 86 14.09 -8.21 2.47
CA ILE A 86 15.17 -7.21 2.60
C ILE A 86 15.75 -7.22 4.02
N TRP A 87 14.92 -7.30 5.05
CA TRP A 87 15.37 -7.37 6.44
C TRP A 87 16.19 -8.64 6.70
N ALA A 88 15.74 -9.80 6.22
CA ALA A 88 16.46 -11.06 6.34
C ALA A 88 17.84 -10.98 5.65
N PHE A 89 17.89 -10.42 4.44
CA PHE A 89 19.15 -10.21 3.72
C PHE A 89 20.10 -9.28 4.48
N ARG A 90 19.62 -8.14 4.98
CA ARG A 90 20.43 -7.18 5.77
C ARG A 90 20.91 -7.76 7.10
N ARG A 91 20.13 -8.64 7.72
CA ARG A 91 20.54 -9.33 8.95
C ARG A 91 21.59 -10.40 8.66
N SER A 92 21.42 -11.14 7.56
CA SER A 92 22.38 -12.17 7.14
C SER A 92 23.72 -11.60 6.67
N SER A 93 23.75 -10.37 6.14
CA SER A 93 24.99 -9.69 5.74
C SER A 93 25.80 -9.14 6.93
N HIS A 94 25.20 -8.99 8.12
CA HIS A 94 25.90 -8.56 9.34
C HIS A 94 26.45 -9.74 10.18
N ALA A 95 26.10 -10.98 9.81
CA ALA A 95 26.56 -12.20 10.47
C ALA A 95 27.70 -12.91 9.70
N ARG A 96 28.29 -12.24 8.70
CA ARG A 96 29.52 -12.64 8.01
C ARG A 96 30.62 -11.65 8.29
#